data_AF-A0A2Z2PC31-F1
#
_entry.id   AF-A0A2Z2PC31-F1
#
_cell.length_a   1.000
_cell.length_b   1.000
_cell.length_c   1.000
_cell.angle_alpha   90.00
_cell.angle_beta   90.00
_cell.angle_gamma   90.00
#
_symmetry.space_group_name_H-M   'P 1'
#
loop_
_entity.id
_entity.type
_entity.pdbx_description
1 polymer ?
#
loop_
_entity_poly.entity_id
_entity_poly.type
_entity_poly.pdbx_seq_one_letter_code
_entity_poly.pdbx_strand_id
1 'polypeptide(L)'
;PSGNLHGCPVSFLMGLNKDVPHCPESLKWVPGNLSPKKIAYIGLRDVDAGEKKILKDLGIAAFSMYHVDKYGINAVIEMAMKAVHPETN
;
A
#
# COMPACT_ATOMS: atom_id res chain seq x y z
N PRO A 1 15.28 -6.12 5.30
CA PRO A 1 14.29 -6.87 4.48
C PRO A 1 14.59 -8.38 4.49
N SER A 2 13.56 -9.19 4.70
CA SER A 2 13.69 -10.66 4.88
C SER A 2 13.92 -11.45 3.58
N GLY A 3 13.83 -10.80 2.41
CA GLY A 3 13.87 -11.48 1.11
C GLY A 3 12.60 -12.26 0.77
N ASN A 4 11.59 -12.23 1.64
CA ASN A 4 10.35 -12.97 1.45
C ASN A 4 9.37 -12.19 0.56
N LEU A 5 8.93 -12.81 -0.54
CA LEU A 5 8.03 -12.20 -1.51
C LEU A 5 6.60 -11.94 -1.00
N HIS A 6 6.18 -12.58 0.12
CA HIS A 6 4.85 -12.37 0.70
C HIS A 6 4.62 -10.93 1.19
N GLY A 7 5.70 -10.19 1.51
CA GLY A 7 5.64 -8.77 1.87
C GLY A 7 5.69 -7.82 0.66
N CYS A 8 5.92 -8.36 -0.54
CA CYS A 8 6.09 -7.58 -1.76
C CYS A 8 4.88 -7.56 -2.73
N PRO A 9 3.69 -8.15 -2.49
CA PRO A 9 2.69 -8.30 -3.56
C PRO A 9 2.23 -6.95 -4.12
N VAL A 10 2.02 -5.95 -3.25
CA VAL A 10 1.55 -4.62 -3.68
C VAL A 10 2.61 -3.90 -4.51
N SER A 11 3.89 -4.07 -4.21
CA SER A 11 4.98 -3.49 -5.02
C SER A 11 4.99 -4.02 -6.46
N PHE A 12 4.62 -5.28 -6.68
CA PHE A 12 4.45 -5.85 -8.04
C PHE A 12 3.22 -5.29 -8.74
N LEU A 13 2.07 -5.21 -8.05
CA LEU A 13 0.83 -4.65 -8.60
C LEU A 13 0.98 -3.17 -9.00
N MET A 14 1.81 -2.43 -8.28
CA MET A 14 2.15 -1.04 -8.58
C MET A 14 3.29 -0.88 -9.58
N GLY A 15 3.96 -1.96 -9.98
CA GLY A 15 5.07 -1.93 -10.93
C GLY A 15 6.39 -1.37 -10.38
N LEU A 16 6.53 -1.23 -9.06
CA LEU A 16 7.74 -0.67 -8.41
C LEU A 16 8.98 -1.57 -8.53
N ASN A 17 8.78 -2.84 -8.91
CA ASN A 17 9.85 -3.85 -8.99
C ASN A 17 10.44 -4.01 -10.40
N LYS A 18 9.99 -3.24 -11.40
CA LYS A 18 10.41 -3.41 -12.80
C LYS A 18 11.90 -3.14 -13.01
N ASP A 19 12.47 -2.22 -12.22
CA ASP A 19 13.89 -1.83 -12.29
C ASP A 19 14.75 -2.51 -11.21
N VAL A 20 14.16 -3.41 -10.41
CA VAL A 20 14.87 -4.09 -9.32
C VAL A 20 15.60 -5.31 -9.88
N PRO A 21 16.94 -5.41 -9.70
CA PRO A 21 17.66 -6.62 -10.10
C PRO A 21 17.08 -7.82 -9.35
N HIS A 22 16.82 -8.91 -10.07
CA HIS A 22 16.24 -10.16 -9.57
C HIS A 22 14.72 -10.22 -9.38
N CYS A 23 13.93 -9.38 -10.07
CA CYS A 23 12.50 -9.65 -10.24
C CYS A 23 12.31 -11.07 -10.84
N PRO A 24 11.55 -11.98 -10.20
CA PRO A 24 11.36 -13.34 -10.70
C PRO A 24 10.73 -13.35 -12.10
N GLU A 25 11.29 -14.14 -13.01
CA GLU A 25 10.78 -14.26 -14.39
C GLU A 25 9.29 -14.64 -14.42
N SER A 26 8.87 -15.48 -13.47
CA SER A 26 7.49 -15.94 -13.28
C SER A 26 6.49 -14.84 -12.92
N LEU A 27 6.95 -13.64 -12.57
CA LEU A 27 6.10 -12.49 -12.21
C LEU A 27 6.11 -11.38 -13.27
N LYS A 28 6.87 -11.52 -14.37
CA LYS A 28 6.94 -10.49 -15.42
C LYS A 28 5.63 -10.25 -16.17
N TRP A 29 4.70 -11.20 -16.12
CA TRP A 29 3.38 -11.05 -16.72
C TRP A 29 2.48 -10.05 -15.96
N VAL A 30 2.83 -9.68 -14.72
CA VAL A 30 2.05 -8.76 -13.90
C VAL A 30 2.11 -7.35 -14.50
N PRO A 31 0.96 -6.72 -14.86
CA PRO A 31 0.97 -5.43 -15.57
C PRO A 31 1.65 -4.29 -14.80
N GLY A 32 1.53 -4.30 -13.47
CA GLY A 32 2.08 -3.25 -12.61
C GLY A 32 1.40 -1.89 -12.84
N ASN A 33 0.08 -1.88 -12.99
CA ASN A 33 -0.72 -0.69 -13.35
C ASN A 33 -1.68 -0.24 -12.24
N LEU A 34 -1.58 -0.79 -11.03
CA LEU A 34 -2.37 -0.34 -9.89
C LEU A 34 -1.86 1.02 -9.40
N SER A 35 -2.68 2.04 -9.54
CA SER A 35 -2.35 3.39 -9.07
C SER A 35 -2.25 3.44 -7.54
N PRO A 36 -1.21 4.10 -6.95
CA PRO A 36 -1.10 4.30 -5.51
C PRO A 36 -2.35 4.95 -4.89
N LYS A 37 -3.05 5.81 -5.65
CA LYS A 37 -4.27 6.50 -5.22
C LYS A 37 -5.48 5.59 -5.05
N LYS A 38 -5.42 4.35 -5.56
CA LYS A 38 -6.49 3.35 -5.42
C LYS A 38 -6.23 2.37 -4.27
N ILE A 39 -5.26 2.67 -3.40
CA ILE A 39 -4.85 1.81 -2.30
C ILE A 39 -5.02 2.56 -0.99
N ALA A 40 -5.63 1.90 -0.01
CA ALA A 40 -5.64 2.34 1.37
C ALA A 40 -5.28 1.17 2.30
N TYR A 41 -4.37 1.42 3.25
CA TYR A 41 -4.03 0.47 4.30
C TYR A 41 -4.76 0.84 5.59
N ILE A 42 -5.29 -0.16 6.29
CA ILE A 42 -5.92 -0.01 7.61
C ILE A 42 -5.27 -1.00 8.57
N GLY A 43 -4.95 -0.54 9.78
CA GLY A 43 -4.41 -1.37 10.85
C GLY A 43 -2.90 -1.60 10.79
N LEU A 44 -2.15 -0.77 10.06
CA LEU A 44 -0.69 -0.84 10.07
C LEU A 44 -0.16 -0.67 11.50
N ARG A 45 0.69 -1.60 11.95
CA ARG A 45 1.30 -1.58 13.29
C ARG A 45 2.82 -1.63 13.22
N ASP A 46 3.31 -2.52 12.37
CA ASP A 46 4.74 -2.71 12.16
C ASP A 46 5.01 -2.49 10.67
N VAL A 47 5.78 -1.44 10.37
CA VAL A 47 6.07 -0.99 9.00
C VAL A 47 7.52 -0.58 8.97
N ASP A 48 8.28 -1.19 8.06
CA ASP A 48 9.70 -0.95 7.92
C ASP A 48 9.99 0.49 7.45
N ALA A 49 11.19 1.00 7.71
CA ALA A 49 11.56 2.36 7.32
C ALA A 49 11.45 2.59 5.79
N GLY A 50 11.79 1.58 4.99
CA GLY A 50 11.66 1.63 3.54
C GLY A 50 10.21 1.71 3.08
N GLU A 51 9.32 0.91 3.68
CA GLU A 51 7.88 0.92 3.39
C GLU A 51 7.24 2.25 3.79
N LYS A 52 7.59 2.79 4.97
CA LYS A 52 7.15 4.13 5.41
C LYS A 52 7.52 5.21 4.39
N LYS A 53 8.74 5.14 3.84
CA LYS A 53 9.19 6.07 2.80
C LYS A 53 8.35 5.91 1.53
N ILE A 54 8.11 4.68 1.07
CA ILE A 54 7.29 4.41 -0.12
C ILE A 54 5.86 4.92 0.06
N LEU A 55 5.22 4.62 1.19
CA LEU A 55 3.87 5.11 1.51
C LEU A 55 3.79 6.64 1.44
N LYS A 56 4.80 7.33 2.00
CA LYS A 56 4.87 8.79 2.01
C LYS A 56 5.13 9.36 0.61
N ASP A 57 6.13 8.84 -0.10
CA ASP A 57 6.55 9.35 -1.41
C ASP A 57 5.46 9.15 -2.47
N LEU A 58 4.73 8.02 -2.41
CA LEU A 58 3.65 7.70 -3.35
C LEU A 58 2.28 8.24 -2.90
N GLY A 59 2.19 8.85 -1.72
CA GLY A 59 0.95 9.40 -1.17
C GLY A 59 -0.14 8.34 -0.97
N ILE A 60 0.24 7.12 -0.58
CA ILE A 60 -0.71 6.04 -0.33
C ILE A 60 -1.43 6.31 1.00
N ALA A 61 -2.75 6.21 1.00
CA ALA A 61 -3.53 6.37 2.22
C ALA A 61 -3.19 5.24 3.21
N ALA A 62 -2.73 5.61 4.42
CA ALA A 62 -2.26 4.65 5.41
C ALA A 62 -2.77 5.00 6.80
N PHE A 63 -3.72 4.21 7.28
CA PHE A 63 -4.33 4.34 8.60
C PHE A 63 -3.78 3.26 9.52
N SER A 64 -2.80 3.63 10.34
CA SER A 64 -2.24 2.75 11.37
C SER A 64 -3.24 2.41 12.49
N MET A 65 -2.89 1.45 13.35
CA MET A 65 -3.67 1.13 14.55
C MET A 65 -3.94 2.36 15.44
N TYR A 66 -3.01 3.33 15.49
CA TYR A 66 -3.24 4.61 16.16
C TYR A 66 -4.47 5.37 15.64
N HIS A 67 -4.71 5.34 14.33
CA HIS A 67 -5.89 5.97 13.74
C HIS A 67 -7.18 5.22 14.11
N VAL A 68 -7.11 3.89 14.13
CA VAL A 68 -8.24 3.05 14.55
C VAL A 68 -8.60 3.33 16.01
N ASP A 69 -7.60 3.39 16.90
CA ASP A 69 -7.82 3.66 18.32
C ASP A 69 -8.32 5.10 18.55
N LYS A 70 -7.86 6.07 17.76
CA LYS A 70 -8.22 7.48 17.90
C LYS A 70 -9.59 7.84 17.34
N TYR A 71 -9.95 7.30 16.17
CA TYR A 71 -11.15 7.70 15.43
C TYR A 71 -12.25 6.63 15.43
N GLY A 72 -11.94 5.40 15.86
CA GLY A 72 -12.81 4.24 15.73
C GLY A 72 -12.80 3.65 14.32
N ILE A 73 -13.07 2.34 14.22
CA ILE A 73 -12.96 1.61 12.95
C ILE A 73 -13.91 2.14 11.87
N ASN A 74 -15.14 2.55 12.23
CA ASN A 74 -16.12 3.06 11.26
C ASN A 74 -15.61 4.33 10.57
N ALA A 75 -15.12 5.30 11.34
CA ALA A 75 -14.59 6.55 10.77
C ALA A 75 -13.35 6.30 9.89
N VAL A 76 -12.49 5.35 10.28
CA VAL A 76 -11.32 4.99 9.47
C VAL A 76 -11.72 4.36 8.14
N ILE A 77 -12.73 3.50 8.13
CA ILE A 77 -13.26 2.91 6.90
C ILE A 77 -13.80 4.02 5.98
N GLU A 78 -14.57 4.97 6.51
CA GLU A 78 -15.07 6.10 5.71
C GLU A 78 -13.93 6.96 5.13
N MET A 79 -12.90 7.26 5.93
CA MET A 79 -11.71 7.99 5.46
C MET A 79 -10.96 7.23 4.36
N ALA A 80 -10.82 5.91 4.51
CA ALA A 80 -10.18 5.06 3.52
C ALA A 80 -10.95 4.98 2.20
N MET A 81 -12.28 4.84 2.27
CA MET A 81 -13.15 4.84 1.09
C MET A 81 -13.07 6.16 0.33
N LYS A 82 -13.15 7.30 1.04
CA LYS A 82 -12.97 8.64 0.43
C LYS A 82 -11.59 8.80 -0.22
N ALA A 83 -10.55 8.22 0.37
CA ALA A 83 -9.19 8.31 -0.18
C ALA A 83 -9.02 7.54 -1.50
N VAL A 84 -9.61 6.34 -1.62
CA VAL A 84 -9.49 5.51 -2.84
C VAL A 84 -10.55 5.82 -3.90
N HIS A 85 -11.66 6.43 -3.49
CA HIS A 85 -12.77 6.77 -4.35
C HIS A 85 -13.45 8.08 -3.90
N PRO A 86 -12.87 9.24 -4.26
CA PRO A 86 -13.35 10.55 -3.80
C PRO A 86 -14.69 10.99 -4.41
N GLU A 87 -15.21 10.29 -5.41
CA GLU A 87 -16.42 10.68 -6.15
C GLU A 87 -17.72 10.06 -5.62
N THR A 88 -17.66 9.15 -4.64
CA THR A 88 -18.88 8.70 -3.94
C THR A 88 -19.19 9.61 -2.77
N ASN A 89 -20.04 10.59 -3.01
CA ASN A 89 -20.88 11.25 -2.01
C ASN A 89 -22.21 11.62 -2.65
#